data_AF-A0A931YF89-F1
#
_entry.id   AF-A0A931YF89-F1
#
_cell.length_a   1.000
_cell.length_b   1.000
_cell.length_c   1.000
_cell.angle_alpha   90.00
_cell.angle_beta   90.00
_cell.angle_gamma   90.00
#
_symmetry.space_group_name_H-M   'P 1'
#
loop_
_entity.id
_entity.type
_entity.pdbx_description
1 polymer ?
#
loop_
_entity_poly.entity_id
_entity_poly.type
_entity_poly.pdbx_seq_one_letter_code
_entity_poly.pdbx_strand_id
1 'polypeptide(L)'
;MPAKRLTLELSVDQYEFVRKEAAADGLTVSGFIRALIEERRRAPARVREAYSEDPFYRRRGSFKGPRDLSARHDKYLYGEAEWPS
;
A
#
# COMPACT_ATOMS: atom_id res chain seq x y z
N MET A 1 8.46 18.87 2.41
CA MET A 1 7.00 18.84 2.13
C MET A 1 6.26 18.77 3.45
N PRO A 2 5.13 19.46 3.63
CA PRO A 2 4.32 19.31 4.85
C PRO A 2 3.90 17.85 5.00
N ALA A 3 4.11 17.27 6.19
CA ALA A 3 3.76 15.88 6.44
C ALA A 3 2.23 15.73 6.43
N LYS A 4 1.72 14.88 5.54
CA LYS A 4 0.29 14.57 5.48
C LYS A 4 -0.11 13.80 6.73
N ARG A 5 -1.05 14.33 7.53
CA ARG A 5 -1.59 13.64 8.69
C ARG A 5 -2.57 12.56 8.22
N LEU A 6 -2.38 11.34 8.71
CA LEU A 6 -3.21 10.18 8.41
C LEU A 6 -3.72 9.61 9.73
N THR A 7 -5.01 9.31 9.80
CA THR A 7 -5.63 8.61 10.93
C THR A 7 -5.67 7.12 10.60
N LEU A 8 -5.25 6.28 11.54
CA LEU A 8 -5.30 4.83 11.44
C LEU A 8 -6.24 4.31 12.51
N GLU A 9 -7.17 3.44 12.12
CA GLU A 9 -7.96 2.68 13.06
C GLU A 9 -7.25 1.36 13.36
N LEU A 10 -7.00 1.11 14.64
CA LEU A 10 -6.37 -0.11 15.13
C LEU A 10 -7.33 -0.78 16.12
N SER A 11 -7.36 -2.11 16.12
CA SER A 11 -7.99 -2.84 17.22
C SER A 11 -7.25 -2.56 18.53
N VAL A 12 -7.94 -2.77 19.66
CA VAL A 12 -7.37 -2.52 20.99
C VAL A 12 -6.09 -3.32 21.20
N ASP A 13 -6.09 -4.60 20.84
CA ASP A 13 -4.93 -5.49 20.97
C ASP A 13 -3.71 -5.00 20.17
N GLN A 14 -3.94 -4.52 18.94
CA GLN A 14 -2.88 -3.98 18.09
C GLN A 14 -2.31 -2.68 18.66
N TYR A 15 -3.17 -1.82 19.21
CA TYR A 15 -2.72 -0.59 19.85
C TYR A 15 -1.90 -0.87 21.11
N GLU A 16 -2.35 -1.82 21.94
CA GLU A 16 -1.61 -2.23 23.14
C GLU A 16 -0.23 -2.81 22.82
N PHE A 17 -0.15 -3.66 21.78
CA PHE A 17 1.10 -4.19 21.29
C PHE A 17 2.06 -3.06 20.88
N VAL A 18 1.59 -2.16 19.99
CA VAL A 18 2.40 -1.03 19.52
C VAL A 18 2.85 -0.14 20.68
N ARG A 19 1.99 0.08 21.67
CA ARG A 19 2.31 0.90 22.84
C ARG A 19 3.41 0.26 23.71
N LYS A 20 3.35 -1.05 23.93
CA LYS A 20 4.34 -1.79 24.73
C LYS A 20 5.70 -1.80 24.04
N GLU A 21 5.73 -2.13 22.75
CA GLU A 21 6.95 -2.16 21.96
C GLU A 21 7.58 -0.76 21.83
N ALA A 22 6.77 0.26 21.55
CA ALA A 22 7.26 1.63 21.49
C ALA A 22 7.88 2.08 22.84
N ALA A 23 7.29 1.68 23.97
CA ALA A 23 7.84 1.97 25.29
C ALA A 23 9.15 1.23 25.55
N ALA A 24 9.28 -0.02 25.11
CA ALA A 24 10.52 -0.80 25.22
C ALA A 24 11.67 -0.16 24.41
N ASP A 25 11.34 0.37 23.22
CA ASP A 25 12.31 1.03 22.34
C ASP A 25 12.58 2.50 22.70
N GLY A 26 11.89 3.06 23.70
CA GLY A 26 11.98 4.47 24.07
C GLY A 26 11.46 5.42 22.98
N LEU A 27 10.58 4.93 22.10
CA LEU A 27 10.00 5.66 20.99
C LEU A 27 8.56 6.11 21.29
N THR A 28 8.12 7.14 20.57
CA THR A 28 6.69 7.45 20.51
C THR A 28 5.97 6.42 19.63
N VAL A 29 4.68 6.18 19.89
CA VAL A 29 3.83 5.30 19.05
C VAL A 29 3.94 5.67 17.57
N SER A 30 3.88 6.96 17.24
CA SER A 30 4.03 7.45 15.86
C SER A 30 5.42 7.18 15.27
N GLY A 31 6.47 7.31 16.09
CA GLY A 31 7.85 7.03 15.69
C GLY A 31 8.07 5.55 15.41
N PHE A 32 7.55 4.69 16.28
CA PHE A 32 7.58 3.24 16.12
C PHE A 32 6.83 2.79 14.86
N ILE A 33 5.61 3.27 14.64
CA ILE A 33 4.83 2.99 13.41
C ILE A 33 5.61 3.43 12.16
N ARG A 34 6.28 4.59 12.20
CA ARG A 34 7.08 5.07 11.08
C ARG A 34 8.30 4.18 10.82
N ALA A 35 8.96 3.69 11.86
CA ALA A 35 10.09 2.77 11.74
C ALA A 35 9.66 1.45 11.08
N LEU A 36 8.53 0.87 11.50
CA LEU A 36 7.96 -0.34 10.89
C LEU A 36 7.63 -0.16 9.40
N ILE A 37 7.05 0.99 9.04
CA ILE A 37 6.75 1.29 7.63
C ILE A 37 8.04 1.38 6.81
N GLU A 38 9.06 2.05 7.33
CA GLU A 38 10.35 2.19 6.64
C GLU A 38 11.09 0.86 6.52
N GLU A 39 11.07 0.02 7.55
CA GLU A 39 11.60 -1.34 7.52
C GLU A 39 10.91 -2.16 6.42
N ARG A 40 9.57 -2.13 6.37
CA ARG A 40 8.79 -2.84 5.34
C ARG A 40 9.09 -2.31 3.93
N ARG A 41 9.39 -1.02 3.78
CA ARG A 41 9.79 -0.42 2.49
C ARG A 41 11.19 -0.82 2.06
N ARG A 42 12.12 -0.98 3.01
CA ARG A 42 13.52 -1.38 2.77
C ARG A 42 13.68 -2.88 2.54
N ALA A 43 12.74 -3.68 3.01
CA ALA A 43 12.75 -5.12 2.78
C ALA A 43 12.80 -5.46 1.27
N PRO A 44 13.69 -6.38 0.83
CA PRO A 44 13.83 -6.74 -0.57
C PRO A 44 12.54 -7.34 -1.13
N ALA A 45 12.30 -7.14 -2.44
CA ALA A 45 11.08 -7.53 -3.14
C ALA A 45 10.68 -9.01 -3.02
N ARG A 46 11.54 -9.89 -2.51
CA ARG A 46 11.20 -11.30 -2.19
C ARG A 46 10.04 -11.42 -1.20
N VAL A 47 9.81 -10.44 -0.31
CA VAL A 47 8.62 -10.43 0.57
C VAL A 47 7.36 -9.96 -0.18
N ARG A 48 7.49 -9.31 -1.34
CA ARG A 48 6.35 -9.01 -2.22
C ARG A 48 5.87 -10.24 -3.00
N GLU A 49 6.68 -11.29 -3.11
CA GLU A 49 6.31 -12.52 -3.83
C GLU A 49 5.24 -13.33 -3.08
N ALA A 50 5.16 -13.22 -1.75
CA ALA A 50 4.09 -13.82 -0.95
C ALA A 50 2.69 -13.22 -1.25
N TYR A 51 2.62 -12.08 -1.94
CA TYR A 51 1.35 -11.50 -2.40
C TYR A 51 0.71 -12.34 -3.53
N SER A 52 1.52 -13.09 -4.28
CA SER A 52 1.03 -14.04 -5.30
C SER A 52 0.41 -15.31 -4.69
N GLU A 53 0.76 -15.61 -3.44
CA GLU A 53 0.24 -16.75 -2.69
C GLU A 53 -1.04 -16.43 -1.90
N ASP A 54 -1.45 -15.15 -1.85
CA ASP A 54 -2.69 -14.74 -1.20
C ASP A 54 -3.90 -15.36 -1.95
N PRO A 55 -4.80 -16.11 -1.26
CA PRO A 55 -6.02 -16.67 -1.83
C PRO A 55 -6.91 -15.63 -2.54
N PHE A 56 -6.89 -14.37 -2.09
CA PHE A 56 -7.61 -13.26 -2.71
C PHE A 56 -6.92 -12.74 -3.97
N TYR A 57 -5.59 -12.82 -4.04
CA TYR A 57 -4.82 -12.46 -5.24
C TYR A 57 -4.97 -13.52 -6.34
N ARG A 58 -5.01 -14.81 -5.97
CA ARG A 58 -5.31 -15.91 -6.91
C ARG A 58 -6.72 -15.86 -7.50
N ARG A 59 -7.69 -15.27 -6.79
CA ARG A 59 -9.06 -15.08 -7.29
C ARG A 59 -9.20 -13.91 -8.25
N ARG A 60 -8.30 -12.92 -8.22
CA ARG A 60 -8.30 -11.83 -9.19
C ARG A 60 -7.55 -12.28 -10.42
N GLY A 61 -8.23 -12.28 -11.57
CA GLY A 61 -7.58 -12.49 -12.86
C GLY A 61 -6.35 -11.58 -12.96
N SER A 62 -5.17 -12.18 -13.08
CA SER A 62 -3.93 -11.46 -13.35
C SER A 62 -4.02 -10.86 -14.75
N PHE A 63 -4.48 -9.62 -14.85
CA PHE A 63 -4.43 -8.88 -16.10
C PHE A 63 -3.02 -8.30 -16.23
N LYS A 64 -2.25 -8.78 -17.23
CA LYS A 64 -1.01 -8.13 -17.67
C LYS A 64 -1.35 -6.79 -18.34
N GLY A 65 -1.62 -5.78 -17.52
CA GLY A 65 -1.88 -4.42 -17.95
C GLY A 65 -0.61 -3.57 -18.02
N PRO A 66 -0.61 -2.47 -18.81
CA PRO A 66 0.45 -1.47 -18.76
C PRO A 66 0.61 -0.93 -17.34
N ARG A 67 1.86 -0.82 -16.86
CA ARG A 67 2.14 -0.27 -15.51
C ARG A 67 1.72 1.19 -15.37
N ASP A 68 1.66 1.91 -16.48
CA ASP A 68 1.24 3.28 -16.55
C ASP A 68 -0.09 3.39 -17.31
N LEU A 69 -1.16 3.60 -16.55
CA LEU A 69 -2.50 3.81 -17.06
C LEU A 69 -2.78 5.30 -17.33
N SER A 70 -1.91 6.21 -16.86
CA SER A 70 -2.12 7.66 -17.02
C SER A 70 -1.91 8.11 -18.47
N ALA A 71 -0.97 7.48 -19.18
CA ALA A 71 -0.61 7.85 -20.54
C ALA A 71 -1.73 7.64 -21.57
N ARG A 72 -2.73 6.81 -21.26
CA ARG A 72 -3.85 6.47 -22.16
C ARG A 72 -5.19 6.47 -21.42
N HIS A 73 -5.26 7.22 -20.32
CA HIS A 73 -6.42 7.30 -19.44
C HIS A 73 -7.73 7.52 -20.20
N ASP A 74 -7.74 8.50 -21.11
CA ASP A 74 -8.92 8.84 -21.90
C ASP A 74 -9.31 7.73 -22.88
N LYS A 75 -8.32 7.06 -23.50
CA LYS A 75 -8.58 5.90 -24.37
C LYS A 75 -9.19 4.72 -23.60
N TYR A 76 -8.79 4.51 -22.35
CA TYR A 76 -9.31 3.42 -21.53
C TYR A 76 -10.74 3.68 -21.03
N LEU A 77 -11.08 4.94 -20.76
CA LEU A 77 -12.41 5.32 -20.27
C LEU A 77 -13.42 5.51 -21.39
N TYR A 78 -12.99 6.10 -22.51
CA TYR A 78 -13.91 6.59 -23.54
C TYR A 78 -13.78 5.84 -24.88
N GLY A 79 -12.79 4.95 -25.04
CA GLY A 79 -12.56 4.24 -26.30
C GLY A 79 -11.93 5.14 -27.38
N GLU A 80 -11.91 4.68 -28.63
CA GLU A 80 -11.59 5.56 -29.77
C GLU A 80 -12.81 6.41 -30.09
N ALA A 81 -12.65 7.74 -30.03
CA ALA A 81 -13.72 8.65 -30.35
C ALA A 81 -13.98 8.60 -31.87
N GLU A 82 -15.07 7.97 -32.27
CA GLU A 82 -15.62 8.08 -33.61
C GLU A 82 -16.29 9.46 -33.73
N TRP A 83 -15.54 10.46 -34.19
CA TRP A 83 -16.11 11.74 -34.58
C TRP A 83 -16.66 11.61 -36.00
N PRO A 84 -17.97 11.77 -36.24
CA PRO A 84 -18.49 11.90 -37.59
C PRO A 84 -18.00 13.23 -38.18
N SER A 85 -17.36 13.15 -39.34
CA SER A 85 -16.89 14.27 -40.17
C SER A 85 -18.02 15.13 -40.70
#